data_AF-A0A9R0TPN9-F1
#
_entry.id   AF-A0A9R0TPN9-F1
#
_cell.length_a   1.000
_cell.length_b   1.000
_cell.length_c   1.000
_cell.angle_alpha   90.00
_cell.angle_beta   90.00
_cell.angle_gamma   90.00
#
_symmetry.space_group_name_H-M   'P 1'
#
loop_
_entity.id
_entity.type
_entity.pdbx_description
1 polymer ?
#
loop_
_entity_poly.entity_id
_entity_poly.type
_entity_poly.pdbx_seq_one_letter_code
_entity_poly.pdbx_strand_id
1 'polypeptide(L)'
;MEEARHCRSATLLMSFLSLAFLIWPPPMAAATQEMKSIYAGSRVIPVRLARPAFGPESIVFDHRGGGPYTGVSNGRVVRWRGNRRHRGWTEFAHNYKHKTVAECAARKKVVEPESACGRPLGLQFHHASSDMYIADAYLGLMRVGRCGGLAEVVATEADGLPFNFLNGVDVDQETGDVYFTDSSTVYQRSEYMLVVLTGDATGRLMRYDPRTGNVTVLRSGLAFPNGVAVLADLPGYPDNVRPDGGGRGGYWVGMNRDKQWAESGTTANSMSAVRVVVATNGTVVEALRGFGDATVSEVVERNGSLWIGSVDTPYVGLFKLASLPQCGG
;
A
#
# COMPACT_ATOMS: atom_id res chain seq x y z
N MET A 1 -64.81 -19.38 -83.14
CA MET A 1 -65.84 -20.11 -82.37
C MET A 1 -65.11 -20.94 -81.33
N GLU A 2 -65.37 -20.95 -80.03
CA GLU A 2 -66.14 -20.13 -79.10
C GLU A 2 -65.71 -20.62 -77.70
N GLU A 3 -65.71 -19.70 -76.75
CA GLU A 3 -65.44 -19.76 -75.31
C GLU A 3 -65.06 -21.09 -74.62
N ALA A 4 -64.06 -21.03 -73.72
CA ALA A 4 -64.28 -21.38 -72.31
C ALA A 4 -63.16 -20.85 -71.37
N ARG A 5 -63.56 -19.87 -70.57
CA ARG A 5 -63.17 -19.51 -69.18
C ARG A 5 -62.09 -20.37 -68.49
N HIS A 6 -61.07 -19.73 -67.91
CA HIS A 6 -60.92 -19.58 -66.45
C HIS A 6 -59.72 -18.71 -66.05
N CYS A 7 -59.83 -18.16 -64.84
CA CYS A 7 -59.26 -16.92 -64.34
C CYS A 7 -58.10 -17.17 -63.36
N ARG A 8 -57.04 -16.34 -63.45
CA ARG A 8 -55.99 -16.00 -62.43
C ARG A 8 -55.10 -17.17 -61.94
N SER A 9 -53.80 -17.02 -61.68
CA SER A 9 -53.01 -15.86 -61.29
C SER A 9 -51.54 -16.05 -61.67
N ALA A 10 -50.81 -14.94 -61.76
CA ALA A 10 -49.53 -14.77 -62.42
C ALA A 10 -48.32 -15.43 -61.73
N THR A 11 -47.39 -15.78 -62.60
CA THR A 11 -46.08 -16.36 -62.44
C THR A 11 -45.02 -15.34 -61.97
N LEU A 12 -44.07 -15.84 -61.19
CA LEU A 12 -42.61 -15.61 -61.25
C LEU A 12 -41.95 -14.25 -60.89
N LEU A 13 -41.06 -14.37 -59.89
CA LEU A 13 -39.62 -13.98 -59.86
C LEU A 13 -39.17 -12.51 -59.74
N MET A 14 -38.39 -12.30 -58.66
CA MET A 14 -37.09 -11.63 -58.58
C MET A 14 -36.95 -10.14 -58.97
N SER A 15 -36.67 -9.33 -57.96
CA SER A 15 -35.71 -8.23 -58.08
C SER A 15 -34.82 -8.16 -56.84
N PHE A 16 -33.59 -8.65 -57.01
CA PHE A 16 -32.44 -8.36 -56.17
C PHE A 16 -32.05 -6.89 -56.34
N LEU A 17 -31.97 -6.11 -55.26
CA LEU A 17 -31.20 -4.87 -55.19
C LEU A 17 -30.74 -4.65 -53.74
N SER A 18 -29.52 -5.12 -53.47
CA SER A 18 -28.46 -4.39 -52.78
C SER A 18 -28.84 -3.56 -51.55
N LEU A 19 -28.66 -4.10 -50.35
CA LEU A 19 -28.22 -3.29 -49.21
C LEU A 19 -27.24 -4.10 -48.35
N ALA A 20 -26.00 -4.18 -48.85
CA ALA A 20 -24.85 -4.58 -48.08
C ALA A 20 -24.47 -3.43 -47.13
N PHE A 21 -25.12 -3.32 -45.98
CA PHE A 21 -24.62 -2.56 -44.83
C PHE A 21 -25.31 -3.11 -43.57
N LEU A 22 -24.54 -3.23 -42.48
CA LEU A 22 -24.92 -3.67 -41.13
C LEU A 22 -24.56 -5.13 -40.76
N ILE A 23 -23.39 -5.61 -41.20
CA ILE A 23 -22.55 -6.47 -40.35
C ILE A 23 -21.43 -5.59 -39.81
N TRP A 24 -21.77 -4.69 -38.91
CA TRP A 24 -20.79 -4.18 -37.95
C TRP A 24 -21.40 -4.50 -36.58
N PRO A 25 -20.81 -5.37 -35.77
CA PRO A 25 -21.22 -5.44 -34.37
C PRO A 25 -21.13 -4.01 -33.83
N PRO A 26 -22.12 -3.51 -33.08
CA PRO A 26 -21.99 -2.20 -32.45
C PRO A 26 -20.66 -2.20 -31.70
N PRO A 27 -19.85 -1.12 -31.78
CA PRO A 27 -18.67 -1.04 -30.95
C PRO A 27 -19.14 -1.31 -29.53
N MET A 28 -18.64 -2.38 -28.92
CA MET A 28 -18.81 -2.57 -27.48
C MET A 28 -18.25 -1.30 -26.87
N ALA A 29 -19.14 -0.44 -26.36
CA ALA A 29 -18.73 0.64 -25.50
C ALA A 29 -18.01 -0.06 -24.35
N ALA A 30 -16.69 -0.05 -24.38
CA ALA A 30 -15.91 -0.30 -23.19
C ALA A 30 -16.46 0.72 -22.19
N ALA A 31 -17.20 0.26 -21.19
CA ALA A 31 -17.63 1.10 -20.10
C ALA A 31 -16.34 1.61 -19.46
N THR A 32 -15.92 2.82 -19.83
CA THR A 32 -14.87 3.55 -19.14
C THR A 32 -15.48 3.91 -17.81
N GLN A 33 -15.35 3.02 -16.84
CA GLN A 33 -15.79 3.30 -15.48
C GLN A 33 -14.96 4.50 -15.01
N GLU A 34 -15.61 5.66 -14.88
CA GLU A 34 -14.93 6.86 -14.41
C GLU A 34 -14.37 6.61 -13.00
N MET A 35 -13.07 6.81 -12.87
CA MET A 35 -12.36 6.71 -11.60
C MET A 35 -12.91 7.79 -10.66
N LYS A 36 -13.46 7.37 -9.51
CA LYS A 36 -13.94 8.32 -8.50
C LYS A 36 -12.75 8.96 -7.81
N SER A 37 -12.59 10.28 -7.93
CA SER A 37 -11.53 11.02 -7.26
C SER A 37 -12.01 11.69 -5.97
N ILE A 38 -11.26 11.52 -4.88
CA ILE A 38 -11.55 12.08 -3.57
C ILE A 38 -10.38 12.98 -3.15
N TYR A 39 -10.64 14.28 -2.97
CA TYR A 39 -9.65 15.19 -2.39
C TYR A 39 -9.66 15.10 -0.86
N ALA A 40 -8.58 14.59 -0.26
CA ALA A 40 -8.42 14.46 1.18
C ALA A 40 -7.77 15.68 1.83
N GLY A 41 -6.92 16.41 1.11
CA GLY A 41 -5.98 17.41 1.65
C GLY A 41 -6.48 18.23 2.86
N SER A 42 -7.50 19.06 2.68
CA SER A 42 -8.02 19.94 3.75
C SER A 42 -8.84 19.23 4.83
N ARG A 43 -9.18 17.96 4.63
CA ARG A 43 -10.03 17.14 5.51
C ARG A 43 -9.24 16.11 6.31
N VAL A 44 -7.94 16.01 6.09
CA VAL A 44 -7.05 15.14 6.88
C VAL A 44 -6.91 15.71 8.30
N ILE A 45 -7.26 14.89 9.29
CA ILE A 45 -7.08 15.19 10.70
C ILE A 45 -5.71 14.65 11.14
N PRO A 46 -4.76 15.49 11.59
CA PRO A 46 -3.44 15.03 12.00
C PRO A 46 -3.47 14.40 13.40
N VAL A 47 -3.18 13.10 13.50
CA VAL A 47 -2.97 12.38 14.77
C VAL A 47 -1.47 12.45 15.11
N ARG A 48 -1.08 13.56 15.74
CA ARG A 48 0.34 13.95 15.94
C ARG A 48 1.13 12.97 16.79
N LEU A 49 2.34 12.63 16.31
CA LEU A 49 3.32 11.86 17.05
C LEU A 49 4.00 12.73 18.13
N ALA A 50 4.48 12.09 19.19
CA ALA A 50 5.31 12.76 20.19
C ALA A 50 6.71 13.01 19.62
N ARG A 51 7.18 14.26 19.63
CA ARG A 51 8.54 14.61 19.20
C ARG A 51 9.59 13.81 20.00
N PRO A 52 10.70 13.37 19.39
CA PRO A 52 11.17 13.65 18.02
C PRO A 52 10.58 12.72 16.94
N ALA A 53 9.66 11.81 17.27
CA ALA A 53 9.21 10.79 16.33
C ALA A 53 8.51 11.42 15.11
N PHE A 54 8.90 10.96 13.92
CA PHE A 54 8.31 11.36 12.65
C PHE A 54 8.28 10.17 11.68
N GLY A 55 7.63 10.37 10.54
CA GLY A 55 7.63 9.48 9.41
C GLY A 55 6.92 8.14 9.64
N PRO A 56 5.65 8.12 10.08
CA PRO A 56 4.88 6.89 10.20
C PRO A 56 4.64 6.29 8.81
N GLU A 57 5.51 5.39 8.36
CA GLU A 57 5.41 4.81 7.02
C GLU A 57 4.29 3.77 6.96
N SER A 58 4.42 2.69 7.73
CA SER A 58 3.41 1.65 7.79
C SER A 58 2.46 1.84 8.97
N ILE A 59 1.18 1.55 8.72
CA ILE A 59 0.08 1.53 9.67
C ILE A 59 -0.53 0.14 9.69
N VAL A 60 -0.64 -0.45 10.88
CA VAL A 60 -1.37 -1.69 11.07
C VAL A 60 -2.31 -1.61 12.26
N PHE A 61 -3.22 -2.57 12.32
CA PHE A 61 -4.13 -2.75 13.43
C PHE A 61 -4.13 -4.21 13.82
N ASP A 62 -4.34 -4.49 15.10
CA ASP A 62 -4.53 -5.87 15.52
C ASP A 62 -5.95 -6.37 15.18
N HIS A 63 -6.10 -7.69 15.12
CA HIS A 63 -7.37 -8.35 14.84
C HIS A 63 -8.43 -8.13 15.95
N ARG A 64 -8.05 -7.60 17.12
CA ARG A 64 -8.94 -7.37 18.28
C ARG A 64 -9.49 -5.95 18.36
N GLY A 65 -9.17 -5.08 17.40
CA GLY A 65 -9.64 -3.70 17.44
C GLY A 65 -8.61 -2.67 17.89
N GLY A 66 -7.42 -3.09 18.33
CA GLY A 66 -6.38 -2.18 18.77
C GLY A 66 -5.59 -1.56 17.61
N GLY A 67 -4.99 -0.40 17.90
CA GLY A 67 -4.24 0.41 16.96
C GLY A 67 -4.86 1.80 16.72
N PRO A 68 -4.38 2.54 15.71
CA PRO A 68 -3.29 2.14 14.80
C PRO A 68 -1.95 1.94 15.52
N TYR A 69 -1.11 1.06 14.95
CA TYR A 69 0.30 0.90 15.27
C TYR A 69 1.11 1.42 14.08
N THR A 70 2.27 2.03 14.34
CA THR A 70 3.14 2.54 13.27
C THR A 70 4.60 2.57 13.69
N GLY A 71 5.49 2.33 12.74
CA GLY A 71 6.93 2.51 12.87
C GLY A 71 7.28 3.99 12.81
N VAL A 72 8.32 4.42 13.52
CA VAL A 72 8.78 5.82 13.48
C VAL A 72 10.28 5.89 13.24
N SER A 73 10.74 7.05 12.79
CA SER A 73 12.13 7.34 12.41
C SER A 73 13.20 7.05 13.45
N ASN A 74 12.82 6.79 14.70
CA ASN A 74 13.74 6.49 15.77
C ASN A 74 13.75 5.02 16.19
N GLY A 75 13.42 4.09 15.29
CA GLY A 75 13.57 2.65 15.53
C GLY A 75 12.42 1.96 16.25
N ARG A 76 11.43 2.73 16.72
CA ARG A 76 10.33 2.21 17.56
C ARG A 76 9.08 1.94 16.75
N VAL A 77 8.25 1.05 17.28
CA VAL A 77 6.83 0.93 16.93
C VAL A 77 6.01 1.53 18.05
N VAL A 78 5.15 2.48 17.70
CA VAL A 78 4.22 3.12 18.63
C VAL A 78 2.79 2.69 18.33
N ARG A 79 1.93 2.73 19.34
CA ARG A 79 0.49 2.48 19.19
C ARG A 79 -0.34 3.64 19.70
N TRP A 80 -1.42 3.93 19.02
CA TRP A 80 -2.41 4.89 19.44
C TRP A 80 -3.42 4.26 20.39
N ARG A 81 -3.67 4.91 21.54
CA ARG A 81 -4.61 4.46 22.57
C ARG A 81 -5.85 5.35 22.72
N GLY A 82 -6.02 6.31 21.81
CA GLY A 82 -7.17 7.21 21.77
C GLY A 82 -6.91 8.60 22.36
N ASN A 83 -7.89 9.49 22.13
CA ASN A 83 -7.83 10.93 22.46
C ASN A 83 -8.08 11.27 23.94
N ARG A 84 -8.37 10.28 24.80
CA ARG A 84 -8.58 10.55 26.24
C ARG A 84 -7.26 11.00 26.88
N ARG A 85 -7.33 11.94 27.84
CA ARG A 85 -6.17 12.41 28.60
C ARG A 85 -5.31 11.22 29.03
N HIS A 86 -4.02 11.28 28.72
CA HIS A 86 -2.99 10.27 29.03
C HIS A 86 -3.02 8.94 28.26
N ARG A 87 -3.81 8.80 27.17
CA ARG A 87 -3.76 7.60 26.32
C ARG A 87 -2.82 7.77 25.13
N GLY A 88 -3.10 8.70 24.22
CA GLY A 88 -2.15 9.19 23.20
C GLY A 88 -1.39 8.11 22.42
N TRP A 89 -0.23 8.47 21.90
CA TRP A 89 0.76 7.52 21.38
C TRP A 89 1.59 6.96 22.54
N THR A 90 1.66 5.63 22.64
CA THR A 90 2.53 4.93 23.58
C THR A 90 3.47 4.01 22.84
N GLU A 91 4.66 3.79 23.38
CA GLU A 91 5.53 2.74 22.84
C GLU A 91 4.83 1.38 22.87
N PHE A 92 5.02 0.62 21.80
CA PHE A 92 4.60 -0.77 21.70
C PHE A 92 5.81 -1.68 21.60
N ALA A 93 6.75 -1.42 20.68
CA ALA A 93 7.95 -2.22 20.53
C ALA A 93 9.19 -1.38 20.24
N HIS A 94 10.36 -1.94 20.54
CA HIS A 94 11.68 -1.37 20.23
C HIS A 94 12.65 -2.49 19.86
N ASN A 95 13.73 -2.15 19.15
CA ASN A 95 14.77 -3.12 18.78
C ASN A 95 15.95 -3.10 19.78
N TYR A 96 16.89 -4.02 19.59
CA TYR A 96 18.03 -4.24 20.48
C TYR A 96 19.06 -3.09 20.52
N LYS A 97 19.03 -2.12 19.59
CA LYS A 97 19.91 -0.93 19.62
C LYS A 97 19.49 0.06 20.70
N HIS A 98 18.27 -0.03 21.22
CA HIS A 98 17.80 0.78 22.34
C HIS A 98 18.26 0.17 23.67
N LYS A 99 19.35 0.66 24.30
CA LYS A 99 19.65 0.25 25.69
C LYS A 99 18.67 0.91 26.66
N THR A 100 18.20 2.11 26.32
CA THR A 100 16.98 2.70 26.88
C THR A 100 16.17 3.37 25.76
N VAL A 101 14.84 3.44 25.91
CA VAL A 101 13.95 4.19 25.00
C VAL A 101 14.45 5.62 24.75
N ALA A 102 15.10 6.22 25.76
CA ALA A 102 15.60 7.59 25.74
C ALA A 102 16.83 7.81 24.84
N GLU A 103 17.60 6.77 24.50
CA GLU A 103 18.84 6.91 23.71
C GLU A 103 18.54 7.32 22.26
N CYS A 104 17.57 6.65 21.64
CA CYS A 104 17.05 7.01 20.32
C CYS A 104 15.86 7.99 20.40
N ALA A 105 15.31 8.27 21.59
CA ALA A 105 14.29 9.31 21.77
C ALA A 105 14.95 10.64 22.19
N ALA A 106 15.53 11.35 21.21
CA ALA A 106 16.08 12.73 21.22
C ALA A 106 16.10 13.51 22.55
N ARG A 107 16.70 12.95 23.61
CA ARG A 107 17.14 13.76 24.75
C ARG A 107 18.40 14.56 24.40
N LYS A 108 19.09 14.20 23.31
CA LYS A 108 20.22 14.94 22.77
C LYS A 108 19.74 15.94 21.72
N LYS A 109 20.42 17.08 21.62
CA LYS A 109 20.22 18.10 20.57
C LYS A 109 20.48 17.57 19.14
N VAL A 110 20.99 16.35 19.02
CA VAL A 110 21.29 15.65 17.76
C VAL A 110 20.37 14.43 17.67
N VAL A 111 19.61 14.34 16.58
CA VAL A 111 18.85 13.14 16.24
C VAL A 111 19.87 12.11 15.74
N GLU A 112 19.96 10.96 16.40
CA GLU A 112 20.79 9.84 15.93
C GLU A 112 20.25 9.35 14.57
N PRO A 113 21.11 9.02 13.60
CA PRO A 113 20.67 8.65 12.25
C PRO A 113 19.83 7.37 12.27
N GLU A 114 18.91 7.23 11.30
CA GLU A 114 18.03 6.05 11.17
C GLU A 114 18.85 4.74 11.15
N SER A 115 20.04 4.74 10.55
CA SER A 115 20.95 3.59 10.51
C SER A 115 21.49 3.15 11.87
N ALA A 116 21.54 4.04 12.86
CA ALA A 116 21.99 3.73 14.22
C ALA A 116 20.87 3.17 15.10
N CYS A 117 19.65 3.68 14.93
CA CYS A 117 18.49 3.34 15.76
C CYS A 117 17.54 2.31 15.13
N GLY A 118 17.65 2.06 13.83
CA GLY A 118 16.68 1.29 13.06
C GLY A 118 15.58 2.16 12.48
N ARG A 119 14.89 1.61 11.49
CA ARG A 119 13.76 2.24 10.82
C ARG A 119 12.73 1.20 10.40
N PRO A 120 11.69 0.96 11.23
CA PRO A 120 10.59 0.07 10.87
C PRO A 120 9.80 0.70 9.71
N LEU A 121 9.84 0.03 8.56
CA LEU A 121 9.21 0.48 7.33
C LEU A 121 7.89 -0.24 7.10
N GLY A 122 7.94 -1.57 6.97
CA GLY A 122 6.77 -2.43 6.89
C GLY A 122 6.40 -3.06 8.23
N LEU A 123 5.10 -3.12 8.52
CA LEU A 123 4.52 -3.85 9.66
C LEU A 123 3.40 -4.76 9.18
N GLN A 124 3.25 -5.95 9.76
CA GLN A 124 2.07 -6.79 9.57
C GLN A 124 1.83 -7.72 10.77
N PHE A 125 0.59 -7.83 11.22
CA PHE A 125 0.22 -8.81 12.24
C PHE A 125 -0.10 -10.17 11.59
N HIS A 126 0.37 -11.24 12.22
CA HIS A 126 -0.24 -12.55 12.06
C HIS A 126 -1.43 -12.65 13.03
N HIS A 127 -2.64 -12.83 12.52
CA HIS A 127 -3.85 -12.76 13.34
C HIS A 127 -3.94 -13.90 14.35
N ALA A 128 -3.60 -15.13 13.95
CA ALA A 128 -3.72 -16.29 14.80
C ALA A 128 -2.75 -16.25 16.00
N SER A 129 -1.46 -15.96 15.77
CA SER A 129 -0.48 -15.87 16.86
C SER A 129 -0.50 -14.53 17.60
N SER A 130 -1.05 -13.48 16.98
CA SER A 130 -0.96 -12.09 17.46
C SER A 130 0.46 -11.50 17.43
N ASP A 131 1.39 -12.12 16.70
CA ASP A 131 2.73 -11.58 16.50
C ASP A 131 2.70 -10.50 15.42
N MET A 132 3.47 -9.43 15.62
CA MET A 132 3.76 -8.43 14.62
C MET A 132 5.13 -8.71 14.01
N TYR A 133 5.15 -8.87 12.69
CA TYR A 133 6.37 -8.86 11.89
C TYR A 133 6.70 -7.43 11.47
N ILE A 134 7.99 -7.12 11.48
CA ILE A 134 8.54 -5.79 11.25
C ILE A 134 9.68 -5.94 10.24
N ALA A 135 9.56 -5.30 9.09
CA ALA A 135 10.67 -5.09 8.17
C ALA A 135 11.37 -3.78 8.55
N ASP A 136 12.55 -3.90 9.17
CA ASP A 136 13.38 -2.74 9.47
C ASP A 136 14.43 -2.54 8.39
N ALA A 137 14.53 -1.31 7.87
CA ALA A 137 15.40 -0.98 6.76
C ALA A 137 16.87 -1.32 7.00
N TYR A 138 17.32 -1.39 8.25
CA TYR A 138 18.71 -1.59 8.62
C TYR A 138 18.95 -2.84 9.45
N LEU A 139 17.94 -3.30 10.19
CA LEU A 139 18.11 -4.34 11.21
C LEU A 139 17.61 -5.73 10.78
N GLY A 140 16.96 -5.82 9.62
CA GLY A 140 16.43 -7.07 9.08
C GLY A 140 14.97 -7.34 9.46
N LEU A 141 14.54 -8.58 9.30
CA LEU A 141 13.19 -9.00 9.63
C LEU A 141 13.11 -9.29 11.13
N MET A 142 12.17 -8.64 11.80
CA MET A 142 11.96 -8.79 13.24
C MET A 142 10.54 -9.26 13.56
N ARG A 143 10.36 -9.79 14.76
CA ARG A 143 9.08 -10.25 15.31
C ARG A 143 8.91 -9.72 16.73
N VAL A 144 7.71 -9.27 17.07
CA VAL A 144 7.33 -8.95 18.45
C VAL A 144 5.95 -9.51 18.78
N GLY A 145 5.81 -10.10 19.95
CA GLY A 145 4.53 -10.67 20.39
C GLY A 145 3.47 -9.62 20.74
N ARG A 146 2.24 -10.08 20.98
CA ARG A 146 1.06 -9.25 21.30
C ARG A 146 1.27 -8.19 22.39
N CYS A 147 2.13 -8.48 23.35
CA CYS A 147 2.36 -7.58 24.49
C CYS A 147 3.30 -6.41 24.14
N GLY A 148 3.96 -6.46 22.99
CA GLY A 148 5.03 -5.52 22.64
C GLY A 148 6.33 -5.85 23.37
N GLY A 149 7.23 -4.87 23.48
CA GLY A 149 8.54 -4.98 24.12
C GLY A 149 9.69 -5.07 23.12
N LEU A 150 10.75 -5.79 23.50
CA LEU A 150 11.90 -6.01 22.64
C LEU A 150 11.53 -6.90 21.46
N ALA A 151 11.69 -6.40 20.24
CA ALA A 151 11.54 -7.16 19.02
C ALA A 151 12.75 -8.08 18.80
N GLU A 152 12.47 -9.34 18.49
CA GLU A 152 13.45 -10.36 18.14
C GLU A 152 13.81 -10.27 16.66
N VAL A 153 15.10 -10.29 16.33
CA VAL A 153 15.55 -10.41 14.93
C VAL A 153 15.41 -11.86 14.50
N VAL A 154 14.58 -12.12 13.50
CA VAL A 154 14.29 -13.48 13.02
C VAL A 154 15.02 -13.83 11.72
N ALA A 155 15.46 -12.84 10.95
CA ALA A 155 16.34 -13.04 9.80
C ALA A 155 17.11 -11.76 9.44
N THR A 156 18.35 -11.92 8.97
CA THR A 156 19.22 -10.81 8.50
C THR A 156 19.83 -11.06 7.13
N GLU A 157 19.62 -12.23 6.54
CA GLU A 157 20.16 -12.62 5.25
C GLU A 157 19.32 -13.70 4.58
N ALA A 158 19.54 -13.89 3.28
CA ALA A 158 18.99 -15.00 2.50
C ALA A 158 20.01 -15.41 1.43
N ASP A 159 20.15 -16.72 1.20
CA ASP A 159 21.12 -17.31 0.27
C ASP A 159 22.57 -16.80 0.48
N GLY A 160 22.95 -16.58 1.75
CA GLY A 160 24.28 -16.07 2.13
C GLY A 160 24.53 -14.59 1.81
N LEU A 161 23.52 -13.87 1.35
CA LEU A 161 23.59 -12.43 1.08
C LEU A 161 22.81 -11.64 2.16
N PRO A 162 23.48 -10.77 2.93
CA PRO A 162 22.84 -9.91 3.92
C PRO A 162 21.73 -9.04 3.31
N PHE A 163 20.73 -8.74 4.12
CA PHE A 163 19.74 -7.72 3.79
C PHE A 163 20.38 -6.33 3.88
N ASN A 164 19.95 -5.40 3.03
CA ASN A 164 20.54 -4.07 3.00
C ASN A 164 19.50 -2.94 3.07
N PHE A 165 18.30 -3.16 2.54
CA PHE A 165 17.20 -2.21 2.61
C PHE A 165 15.85 -2.95 2.62
N LEU A 166 15.49 -3.58 3.75
CA LEU A 166 14.16 -4.16 3.87
C LEU A 166 13.08 -3.09 3.90
N ASN A 167 11.95 -3.35 3.26
CA ASN A 167 10.88 -2.36 3.16
C ASN A 167 9.50 -2.96 3.50
N GLY A 168 8.79 -3.52 2.52
CA GLY A 168 7.46 -4.10 2.72
C GLY A 168 7.50 -5.46 3.42
N VAL A 169 6.47 -5.74 4.21
CA VAL A 169 6.19 -7.08 4.78
C VAL A 169 4.69 -7.35 4.79
N ASP A 170 4.32 -8.58 4.45
CA ASP A 170 2.99 -9.12 4.58
C ASP A 170 3.03 -10.55 5.13
N VAL A 171 1.91 -11.03 5.65
CA VAL A 171 1.80 -12.34 6.29
C VAL A 171 0.59 -13.04 5.70
N ASP A 172 0.82 -14.22 5.13
CA ASP A 172 -0.24 -15.13 4.77
C ASP A 172 -0.96 -15.59 6.05
N GLN A 173 -2.22 -15.19 6.20
CA GLN A 173 -2.99 -15.43 7.41
C GLN A 173 -3.43 -16.90 7.56
N GLU A 174 -3.34 -17.71 6.50
CA GLU A 174 -3.68 -19.13 6.54
C GLU A 174 -2.45 -19.98 6.88
N THR A 175 -1.33 -19.74 6.20
CA THR A 175 -0.11 -20.55 6.37
C THR A 175 0.81 -20.01 7.47
N GLY A 176 0.74 -18.70 7.75
CA GLY A 176 1.68 -17.98 8.62
C GLY A 176 3.00 -17.62 7.94
N ASP A 177 3.21 -17.99 6.67
CA ASP A 177 4.42 -17.62 5.92
C ASP A 177 4.49 -16.08 5.77
N VAL A 178 5.68 -15.53 5.95
CA VAL A 178 5.92 -14.07 5.94
C VAL A 178 6.63 -13.69 4.65
N TYR A 179 6.06 -12.79 3.88
CA TYR A 179 6.60 -12.31 2.61
C TYR A 179 7.11 -10.90 2.76
N PHE A 180 8.33 -10.62 2.31
CA PHE A 180 8.96 -9.32 2.50
C PHE A 180 9.94 -8.99 1.39
N THR A 181 10.26 -7.71 1.25
CA THR A 181 11.13 -7.21 0.19
C THR A 181 12.44 -6.63 0.73
N ASP A 182 13.50 -6.80 -0.05
CA ASP A 182 14.77 -6.08 0.07
C ASP A 182 14.88 -5.16 -1.15
N SER A 183 14.73 -3.85 -0.95
CA SER A 183 14.59 -2.84 -2.00
C SER A 183 15.85 -2.69 -2.85
N SER A 184 17.03 -2.95 -2.28
CA SER A 184 18.33 -2.88 -2.95
C SER A 184 19.34 -3.68 -2.16
N THR A 185 20.16 -4.50 -2.82
CA THR A 185 21.30 -5.17 -2.17
C THR A 185 22.56 -4.31 -2.16
N VAL A 186 22.51 -3.12 -2.75
CA VAL A 186 23.64 -2.20 -2.93
C VAL A 186 23.52 -0.96 -2.07
N TYR A 187 22.36 -0.30 -2.09
CA TYR A 187 22.14 0.99 -1.43
C TYR A 187 21.23 0.85 -0.22
N GLN A 188 21.59 1.51 0.88
CA GLN A 188 20.75 1.55 2.07
C GLN A 188 19.64 2.59 1.93
N ARG A 189 18.69 2.58 2.87
CA ARG A 189 17.61 3.58 2.92
C ARG A 189 18.09 5.04 2.88
N SER A 190 19.22 5.36 3.51
CA SER A 190 19.78 6.72 3.49
C SER A 190 20.18 7.18 2.08
N GLU A 191 20.34 6.23 1.16
CA GLU A 191 20.78 6.41 -0.22
C GLU A 191 19.66 6.05 -1.21
N TYR A 192 18.40 6.01 -0.78
CA TYR A 192 17.27 5.58 -1.63
C TYR A 192 17.16 6.37 -2.95
N MET A 193 17.61 7.63 -2.97
CA MET A 193 17.65 8.44 -4.19
C MET A 193 18.62 7.85 -5.23
N LEU A 194 19.72 7.22 -4.82
CA LEU A 194 20.65 6.55 -5.73
C LEU A 194 20.04 5.28 -6.34
N VAL A 195 19.20 4.55 -5.59
CA VAL A 195 18.45 3.41 -6.14
C VAL A 195 17.64 3.85 -7.37
N VAL A 196 16.93 4.99 -7.25
CA VAL A 196 16.12 5.54 -8.34
C VAL A 196 16.99 6.08 -9.48
N LEU A 197 18.00 6.90 -9.17
CA LEU A 197 18.81 7.58 -10.19
C LEU A 197 19.69 6.62 -11.00
N THR A 198 20.14 5.53 -10.40
CA THR A 198 20.96 4.52 -11.07
C THR A 198 20.15 3.43 -11.77
N GLY A 199 18.83 3.40 -11.54
CA GLY A 199 17.96 2.34 -12.05
C GLY A 199 18.30 0.99 -11.44
N ASP A 200 18.71 0.95 -10.17
CA ASP A 200 19.09 -0.27 -9.49
C ASP A 200 17.95 -1.29 -9.50
N ALA A 201 18.28 -2.49 -9.97
CA ALA A 201 17.37 -3.62 -10.11
C ALA A 201 17.88 -4.84 -9.35
N THR A 202 18.59 -4.65 -8.25
CA THR A 202 19.10 -5.76 -7.41
C THR A 202 18.11 -6.26 -6.35
N GLY A 203 16.92 -5.64 -6.26
CA GLY A 203 15.94 -5.94 -5.24
C GLY A 203 15.41 -7.38 -5.27
N ARG A 204 14.91 -7.83 -4.12
CA ARG A 204 14.46 -9.21 -3.89
C ARG A 204 13.08 -9.27 -3.23
N LEU A 205 12.29 -10.27 -3.62
CA LEU A 205 11.10 -10.75 -2.90
C LEU A 205 11.44 -12.07 -2.22
N MET A 206 11.17 -12.17 -0.93
CA MET A 206 11.56 -13.29 -0.09
C MET A 206 10.40 -13.80 0.75
N ARG A 207 10.50 -15.05 1.19
CA ARG A 207 9.58 -15.70 2.11
C ARG A 207 10.34 -16.22 3.32
N TYR A 208 9.89 -15.87 4.52
CA TYR A 208 10.30 -16.45 5.78
C TYR A 208 9.24 -17.43 6.27
N ASP A 209 9.63 -18.66 6.57
CA ASP A 209 8.76 -19.66 7.20
C ASP A 209 9.01 -19.67 8.72
N PRO A 210 8.06 -19.19 9.55
CA PRO A 210 8.24 -19.12 11.00
C PRO A 210 8.40 -20.49 11.68
N ARG A 211 8.03 -21.60 11.02
CA ARG A 211 8.14 -22.95 11.58
C ARG A 211 9.56 -23.48 11.49
N THR A 212 10.26 -23.15 10.40
CA THR A 212 11.63 -23.62 10.14
C THR A 212 12.68 -22.55 10.42
N GLY A 213 12.28 -21.27 10.45
CA GLY A 213 13.19 -20.14 10.54
C GLY A 213 13.92 -19.83 9.23
N ASN A 214 13.60 -20.51 8.13
CA ASN A 214 14.30 -20.36 6.87
C ASN A 214 13.75 -19.19 6.05
N VAL A 215 14.65 -18.49 5.37
CA VAL A 215 14.30 -17.51 4.33
C VAL A 215 14.60 -18.11 2.96
N THR A 216 13.66 -17.97 2.03
CA THR A 216 13.80 -18.35 0.62
C THR A 216 13.66 -17.12 -0.26
N VAL A 217 14.60 -16.89 -1.18
CA VAL A 217 14.43 -15.88 -2.22
C VAL A 217 13.46 -16.41 -3.27
N LEU A 218 12.30 -15.77 -3.42
CA LEU A 218 11.30 -16.14 -4.41
C LEU A 218 11.59 -15.50 -5.78
N ARG A 219 12.09 -14.25 -5.75
CA ARG A 219 12.50 -13.53 -6.96
C ARG A 219 13.58 -12.51 -6.64
N SER A 220 14.56 -12.42 -7.51
CA SER A 220 15.61 -11.38 -7.50
C SER A 220 15.54 -10.57 -8.80
N GLY A 221 16.34 -9.51 -8.90
CA GLY A 221 16.38 -8.69 -10.11
C GLY A 221 15.24 -7.66 -10.20
N LEU A 222 14.65 -7.28 -9.05
CA LEU A 222 13.51 -6.37 -9.00
C LEU A 222 13.99 -4.92 -8.90
N ALA A 223 13.41 -4.04 -9.72
CA ALA A 223 13.63 -2.60 -9.64
C ALA A 223 12.86 -2.01 -8.46
N PHE A 224 13.61 -1.65 -7.41
CA PHE A 224 13.14 -0.98 -6.19
C PHE A 224 11.80 -1.49 -5.60
N PRO A 225 11.71 -2.77 -5.19
CA PRO A 225 10.46 -3.35 -4.65
C PRO A 225 10.14 -2.81 -3.25
N ASN A 226 9.59 -1.59 -3.14
CA ASN A 226 9.22 -0.99 -1.86
C ASN A 226 7.99 -1.61 -1.20
N GLY A 227 7.03 -2.07 -2.00
CA GLY A 227 5.88 -2.83 -1.52
C GLY A 227 5.47 -3.93 -2.49
N VAL A 228 4.63 -4.84 -2.02
CA VAL A 228 4.18 -6.01 -2.78
C VAL A 228 2.77 -5.74 -3.31
N ALA A 229 2.65 -5.30 -4.56
CA ALA A 229 1.39 -5.22 -5.29
C ALA A 229 1.47 -6.01 -6.59
N VAL A 230 0.63 -7.02 -6.76
CA VAL A 230 0.48 -7.74 -8.03
C VAL A 230 -0.94 -7.52 -8.51
N LEU A 231 -1.28 -6.41 -9.17
CA LEU A 231 -2.57 -6.39 -9.88
C LEU A 231 -2.85 -5.32 -10.96
N ALA A 232 -2.10 -4.22 -11.11
CA ALA A 232 -2.54 -3.15 -12.03
C ALA A 232 -1.41 -2.27 -12.59
N ASP A 233 -1.64 -1.64 -13.76
CA ASP A 233 -0.91 -0.44 -14.15
C ASP A 233 -1.41 0.72 -13.28
N LEU A 234 -0.54 1.20 -12.41
CA LEU A 234 -0.86 2.20 -11.40
C LEU A 234 -0.48 3.60 -11.91
N PRO A 235 -1.24 4.64 -11.51
CA PRO A 235 -1.02 6.00 -12.01
C PRO A 235 0.16 6.71 -11.33
N GLY A 236 0.93 5.98 -10.50
CA GLY A 236 2.09 6.45 -9.76
C GLY A 236 2.97 5.28 -9.32
N TYR A 237 3.96 5.59 -8.51
CA TYR A 237 4.89 4.63 -7.93
C TYR A 237 4.29 4.07 -6.63
N PRO A 238 3.89 2.79 -6.61
CA PRO A 238 3.29 2.18 -5.44
C PRO A 238 4.30 2.07 -4.29
N ASP A 239 3.80 2.22 -3.08
CA ASP A 239 4.50 1.92 -1.84
C ASP A 239 3.79 0.71 -1.18
N ASN A 240 3.23 0.83 0.02
CA ASN A 240 2.52 -0.28 0.66
C ASN A 240 1.10 -0.54 0.10
N VAL A 241 0.67 -1.80 0.21
CA VAL A 241 -0.61 -2.32 -0.28
C VAL A 241 -1.35 -2.97 0.87
N ARG A 242 -2.63 -2.65 1.03
CA ARG A 242 -3.48 -3.23 2.09
C ARG A 242 -4.83 -3.64 1.57
N PRO A 243 -5.40 -4.76 2.06
CA PRO A 243 -6.76 -5.12 1.72
C PRO A 243 -7.74 -4.01 2.12
N ASP A 244 -8.78 -3.84 1.33
CA ASP A 244 -9.87 -2.93 1.67
C ASP A 244 -10.60 -3.39 2.93
N GLY A 245 -10.29 -2.77 4.06
CA GLY A 245 -10.91 -3.04 5.35
C GLY A 245 -12.39 -2.63 5.45
N GLY A 246 -12.96 -2.05 4.39
CA GLY A 246 -14.39 -1.79 4.24
C GLY A 246 -15.21 -3.01 3.80
N GLY A 247 -14.58 -4.15 3.50
CA GLY A 247 -15.26 -5.40 3.13
C GLY A 247 -15.86 -5.40 1.71
N ARG A 248 -15.51 -4.40 0.89
CA ARG A 248 -16.00 -4.25 -0.49
C ARG A 248 -15.15 -5.03 -1.52
N GLY A 249 -14.14 -5.77 -1.06
CA GLY A 249 -13.13 -6.40 -1.90
C GLY A 249 -12.16 -5.39 -2.52
N GLY A 250 -10.95 -5.83 -2.82
CA GLY A 250 -9.90 -4.96 -3.37
C GLY A 250 -8.81 -4.57 -2.37
N TYR A 251 -7.95 -3.65 -2.78
CA TYR A 251 -6.79 -3.17 -2.05
C TYR A 251 -6.66 -1.65 -2.15
N TRP A 252 -6.23 -1.02 -1.07
CA TRP A 252 -5.65 0.32 -1.09
C TRP A 252 -4.15 0.22 -1.37
N VAL A 253 -3.66 1.08 -2.26
CA VAL A 253 -2.25 1.19 -2.61
C VAL A 253 -1.80 2.63 -2.35
N GLY A 254 -0.84 2.80 -1.44
CA GLY A 254 -0.19 4.08 -1.21
C GLY A 254 0.63 4.49 -2.44
N MET A 255 0.59 5.77 -2.80
CA MET A 255 1.36 6.31 -3.92
C MET A 255 2.45 7.22 -3.36
N ASN A 256 3.69 6.74 -3.42
CA ASN A 256 4.83 7.54 -3.00
C ASN A 256 4.92 8.80 -3.86
N ARG A 257 4.78 8.65 -5.18
CA ARG A 257 4.83 9.72 -6.19
C ARG A 257 3.86 9.41 -7.32
N ASP A 258 3.24 10.44 -7.89
CA ASP A 258 2.52 10.29 -9.14
C ASP A 258 3.47 10.34 -10.35
N LYS A 259 2.98 9.99 -11.54
CA LYS A 259 3.78 10.02 -12.78
C LYS A 259 4.26 11.42 -13.19
N GLN A 260 3.65 12.50 -12.67
CA GLN A 260 3.99 13.90 -12.99
C GLN A 260 4.99 14.52 -11.99
N TRP A 261 5.34 13.77 -10.94
CA TRP A 261 6.21 14.23 -9.86
C TRP A 261 7.57 14.74 -10.36
N ALA A 262 8.13 14.13 -11.42
CA ALA A 262 9.43 14.54 -11.97
C ALA A 262 9.43 15.98 -12.51
N GLU A 263 8.29 16.50 -12.94
CA GLU A 263 8.15 17.85 -13.51
C GLU A 263 7.72 18.88 -12.45
N SER A 264 6.84 18.50 -11.53
CA SER A 264 6.13 19.43 -10.65
C SER A 264 6.33 19.18 -9.15
N GLY A 265 7.08 18.13 -8.78
CA GLY A 265 7.18 17.67 -7.40
C GLY A 265 5.85 17.13 -6.86
N THR A 266 5.75 17.02 -5.53
CA THR A 266 4.49 16.65 -4.88
C THR A 266 3.63 17.89 -4.70
N THR A 267 2.39 17.86 -5.18
CA THR A 267 1.46 18.98 -5.08
C THR A 267 0.18 18.55 -4.35
N ALA A 268 -0.66 19.53 -3.98
CA ALA A 268 -1.99 19.23 -3.43
C ALA A 268 -2.85 18.34 -4.36
N ASN A 269 -2.65 18.39 -5.67
CA ASN A 269 -3.44 17.59 -6.63
C ASN A 269 -2.84 16.20 -6.90
N SER A 270 -1.65 15.93 -6.38
CA SER A 270 -0.97 14.66 -6.57
C SER A 270 -1.80 13.50 -6.03
N MET A 271 -1.74 12.37 -6.75
CA MET A 271 -2.40 11.15 -6.32
C MET A 271 -1.63 10.56 -5.14
N SER A 272 -2.30 10.48 -4.01
CA SER A 272 -1.72 10.01 -2.75
C SER A 272 -2.00 8.53 -2.50
N ALA A 273 -3.13 8.01 -2.98
CA ALA A 273 -3.42 6.58 -2.93
C ALA A 273 -4.48 6.22 -3.97
N VAL A 274 -4.59 4.94 -4.29
CA VAL A 274 -5.67 4.42 -5.11
C VAL A 274 -6.28 3.17 -4.50
N ARG A 275 -7.56 2.94 -4.78
CA ARG A 275 -8.24 1.69 -4.48
C ARG A 275 -8.37 0.88 -5.77
N VAL A 276 -7.85 -0.34 -5.73
CA VAL A 276 -7.89 -1.32 -6.81
C VAL A 276 -8.88 -2.41 -6.45
N VAL A 277 -9.79 -2.77 -7.35
CA VAL A 277 -10.75 -3.86 -7.12
C VAL A 277 -10.36 -5.10 -7.92
N VAL A 278 -10.20 -6.22 -7.20
CA VAL A 278 -9.76 -7.51 -7.79
C VAL A 278 -10.81 -8.08 -8.74
N ALA A 279 -12.09 -7.99 -8.37
CA ALA A 279 -13.20 -8.54 -9.16
C ALA A 279 -13.30 -7.94 -10.58
N THR A 280 -12.66 -6.80 -10.81
CA THR A 280 -12.61 -6.09 -12.09
C THR A 280 -11.21 -6.14 -12.71
N ASN A 281 -10.53 -7.28 -12.62
CA ASN A 281 -9.21 -7.51 -13.20
C ASN A 281 -8.16 -6.44 -12.80
N GLY A 282 -8.19 -6.00 -11.54
CA GLY A 282 -7.26 -4.98 -11.05
C GLY A 282 -7.56 -3.54 -11.52
N THR A 283 -8.80 -3.24 -11.90
CA THR A 283 -9.20 -1.86 -12.24
C THR A 283 -9.07 -0.93 -11.03
N VAL A 284 -8.48 0.24 -11.25
CA VAL A 284 -8.47 1.35 -10.28
C VAL A 284 -9.84 2.02 -10.29
N VAL A 285 -10.54 1.97 -9.15
CA VAL A 285 -11.92 2.48 -9.03
C VAL A 285 -12.01 3.80 -8.26
N GLU A 286 -11.06 4.04 -7.35
CA GLU A 286 -11.01 5.26 -6.55
C GLU A 286 -9.58 5.80 -6.48
N ALA A 287 -9.43 7.12 -6.53
CA ALA A 287 -8.15 7.80 -6.30
C ALA A 287 -8.30 8.85 -5.20
N LEU A 288 -7.48 8.70 -4.16
CA LEU A 288 -7.30 9.70 -3.12
C LEU A 288 -6.24 10.70 -3.58
N ARG A 289 -6.59 11.99 -3.54
CA ARG A 289 -5.70 13.09 -3.90
C ARG A 289 -5.43 14.00 -2.72
N GLY A 290 -4.21 14.49 -2.67
CA GLY A 290 -3.78 15.49 -1.70
C GLY A 290 -3.54 14.91 -0.30
N PHE A 291 -2.35 15.19 0.21
CA PHE A 291 -1.97 14.94 1.59
C PHE A 291 -1.00 16.04 2.06
N GLY A 292 -1.33 17.30 1.70
CA GLY A 292 -0.35 18.39 1.71
C GLY A 292 0.71 18.17 0.63
N ASP A 293 1.94 18.59 0.92
CA ASP A 293 3.11 18.41 0.04
C ASP A 293 3.90 17.11 0.37
N ALA A 294 3.30 16.21 1.15
CA ALA A 294 3.93 14.97 1.61
C ALA A 294 3.60 13.79 0.69
N THR A 295 4.57 12.88 0.54
CA THR A 295 4.35 11.57 -0.10
C THR A 295 3.47 10.69 0.80
N VAL A 296 2.77 9.71 0.23
CA VAL A 296 1.97 8.76 1.01
C VAL A 296 2.53 7.36 0.81
N SER A 297 2.88 6.73 1.93
CA SER A 297 3.47 5.40 1.96
C SER A 297 2.46 4.29 2.20
N GLU A 298 1.37 4.59 2.90
CA GLU A 298 0.37 3.58 3.29
C GLU A 298 -1.00 4.21 3.45
N VAL A 299 -2.05 3.50 3.01
CA VAL A 299 -3.44 3.81 3.35
C VAL A 299 -4.14 2.56 3.85
N VAL A 300 -4.70 2.64 5.07
CA VAL A 300 -5.50 1.58 5.68
C VAL A 300 -6.92 2.06 5.90
N GLU A 301 -7.88 1.38 5.33
CA GLU A 301 -9.29 1.61 5.65
C GLU A 301 -9.70 0.81 6.88
N ARG A 302 -10.27 1.49 7.88
CA ARG A 302 -10.85 0.84 9.06
C ARG A 302 -11.94 1.68 9.68
N ASN A 303 -13.07 1.06 10.00
CA ASN A 303 -14.21 1.68 10.68
C ASN A 303 -14.68 2.99 9.99
N GLY A 304 -14.82 2.96 8.66
CA GLY A 304 -15.28 4.12 7.87
C GLY A 304 -14.28 5.29 7.83
N SER A 305 -13.01 5.03 8.11
CA SER A 305 -11.93 6.02 8.05
C SER A 305 -10.73 5.46 7.29
N LEU A 306 -10.03 6.33 6.56
CA LEU A 306 -8.71 6.06 5.99
C LEU A 306 -7.64 6.59 6.95
N TRP A 307 -6.71 5.72 7.30
CA TRP A 307 -5.51 6.04 8.06
C TRP A 307 -4.33 6.10 7.10
N ILE A 308 -3.64 7.23 7.07
CA ILE A 308 -2.66 7.57 6.04
C ILE A 308 -1.28 7.72 6.68
N GLY A 309 -0.34 6.91 6.21
CA GLY A 309 1.07 6.89 6.60
C GLY A 309 1.92 7.65 5.58
N SER A 310 2.97 8.30 6.07
CA SER A 310 3.94 9.04 5.28
C SER A 310 5.26 9.11 6.03
N VAL A 311 6.37 8.89 5.33
CA VAL A 311 7.71 9.11 5.87
C VAL A 311 8.05 10.59 6.09
N ASP A 312 7.30 11.50 5.47
CA ASP A 312 7.56 12.95 5.47
C ASP A 312 6.85 13.71 6.60
N THR A 313 5.90 13.08 7.30
CA THR A 313 5.04 13.78 8.25
C THR A 313 5.35 13.47 9.71
N PRO A 314 5.11 14.43 10.64
CA PRO A 314 5.20 14.19 12.09
C PRO A 314 3.87 13.66 12.68
N TYR A 315 2.99 13.05 11.87
CA TYR A 315 1.66 12.61 12.28
C TYR A 315 1.15 11.48 11.39
N VAL A 316 0.27 10.64 11.95
CA VAL A 316 -0.59 9.76 11.13
C VAL A 316 -1.80 10.57 10.67
N GLY A 317 -2.11 10.54 9.38
CA GLY A 317 -3.28 11.19 8.82
C GLY A 317 -4.56 10.38 9.09
N LEU A 318 -5.63 11.03 9.49
CA LEU A 318 -6.95 10.41 9.63
C LEU A 318 -7.97 11.13 8.74
N PHE A 319 -8.56 10.42 7.79
CA PHE A 319 -9.61 10.92 6.92
C PHE A 319 -10.90 10.11 7.13
N LYS A 320 -12.02 10.78 7.46
CA LYS A 320 -13.30 10.09 7.70
C LYS A 320 -14.11 10.00 6.42
N LEU A 321 -14.40 8.79 5.93
CA LEU A 321 -15.15 8.57 4.69
C LEU A 321 -16.59 9.12 4.75
N ALA A 322 -17.22 9.09 5.92
CA ALA A 322 -18.57 9.61 6.15
C ALA A 322 -18.72 11.13 5.93
N SER A 323 -17.63 11.87 5.68
CA SER A 323 -17.69 13.29 5.32
C SER A 323 -17.78 13.53 3.80
N LEU A 324 -17.82 12.47 2.98
CA LEU A 324 -18.09 12.60 1.55
C LEU A 324 -19.60 12.84 1.37
N PRO A 325 -20.01 13.90 0.65
CA PRO A 325 -21.43 14.03 0.29
C PRO A 325 -21.83 12.75 -0.44
N GLN A 326 -22.89 12.10 0.04
CA GLN A 326 -23.57 11.09 -0.76
C GLN A 326 -24.10 11.85 -1.97
N CYS A 327 -23.55 11.57 -3.16
CA CYS A 327 -24.23 11.99 -4.39
C CYS A 327 -25.59 11.27 -4.36
N GLY A 328 -26.64 12.02 -4.06
CA GLY A 328 -28.01 11.55 -4.13
C GLY A 328 -28.38 11.19 -5.57
N GLY A 329 -29.31 10.23 -5.69
CA GLY A 329 -29.77 9.62 -6.94
C GLY A 329 -30.55 10.52 -7.87
#